data_AF-A0A2G5C0K5-F1
#
_entry.id   AF-A0A2G5C0K5-F1
#
_cell.length_a   1.000
_cell.length_b   1.000
_cell.length_c   1.000
_cell.angle_alpha   90.00
_cell.angle_beta   90.00
_cell.angle_gamma   90.00
#
_symmetry.space_group_name_H-M   'P 1'
#
loop_
_entity.id
_entity.type
_entity.pdbx_description
1 polymer ?
#
loop_
_entity_poly.entity_id
_entity_poly.type
_entity_poly.pdbx_seq_one_letter_code
_entity_poly.pdbx_strand_id
1 'polypeptide(L)'
;MSKSSSSRTINEVLMAAAHARSCSSKKKLGDQTPNSKEFSSSLSNKKMKLGDQSPNLKEPIQKSSKSEDQSLHPTATTTTTPEETSVQLKKRSGDFNPNSAAFWKKGESVPFLFLARAFDLIDKESRRTEMSTILCNTFRTVIATTPKDLTAVVYLSCNKIAPSYEDLELGLGETSLVKAIADAYKIDVKHIKSKLKILGDLGLVAKASCSSQVKLFNYKPPPLTVVKVLDTCRTIAKESGKDSQGNKRGHVKGLLDAATDCEPQYLFRLLQSKMRIGLAEQTVLVALGQAAVYSENQSALPSPSALDEATEIIKKVYSLLSNFDKIIPALLESGIWKLAELCRFTPGVPIGPMLAKPTRGVSEILKKFHGSEFTCEYKYDGERAQIHYMEDGSVEIYSRNGERNTGKFPDVANSVKRFKKSSITSFVIDCEVVAYDVDKQKILPFQILSTRARKGVNMNDITVKVCVFVFDLLYLNGESLLEEQLIDRREHLYDSFEEVTGEFQFATTMVSYEPKDIQSFSKLL
;
A
#
# COMPACT_ATOMS: atom_id res chain seq x y z
N MET A 1 31.59 54.32 -17.71
CA MET A 1 32.29 53.42 -18.67
C MET A 1 31.66 52.03 -18.56
N SER A 2 31.85 51.16 -19.55
CA SER A 2 31.05 49.94 -19.73
C SER A 2 31.65 48.66 -19.13
N LYS A 3 30.77 47.73 -18.76
CA LYS A 3 30.68 46.40 -19.39
C LYS A 3 29.35 45.73 -19.03
N SER A 4 28.78 44.98 -19.97
CA SER A 4 27.51 44.27 -19.84
C SER A 4 27.74 42.78 -19.60
N SER A 5 26.97 42.20 -18.68
CA SER A 5 26.81 40.75 -18.55
C SER A 5 25.55 40.31 -19.30
N SER A 6 25.71 39.51 -20.34
CA SER A 6 24.56 38.96 -21.08
C SER A 6 23.96 37.79 -20.32
N SER A 7 22.72 37.92 -19.86
CA SER A 7 21.91 36.74 -19.51
C SER A 7 21.70 35.90 -20.77
N ARG A 8 21.95 34.59 -20.68
CA ARG A 8 21.50 33.64 -21.69
C ARG A 8 20.07 33.24 -21.37
N THR A 9 19.23 33.12 -22.40
CA THR A 9 17.83 32.73 -22.23
C THR A 9 17.74 31.22 -21.99
N ILE A 10 16.83 30.77 -21.12
CA ILE A 10 16.68 29.37 -20.66
C ILE A 10 16.69 28.34 -21.82
N ASN A 11 16.04 28.67 -22.94
CA ASN A 11 16.00 27.83 -24.15
C ASN A 11 17.39 27.50 -24.75
N GLU A 12 18.41 28.34 -24.56
CA GLU A 12 19.76 28.09 -25.10
C GLU A 12 20.45 26.91 -24.41
N VAL A 13 20.21 26.73 -23.10
CA VAL A 13 20.82 25.64 -22.31
C VAL A 13 20.23 24.30 -22.72
N LEU A 14 18.90 24.22 -22.86
CA LEU A 14 18.18 23.04 -23.33
C LEU A 14 18.56 22.67 -24.78
N MET A 15 18.71 23.66 -25.67
CA MET A 15 19.09 23.42 -27.07
C MET A 15 20.56 22.97 -27.23
N ALA A 16 21.47 23.46 -26.38
CA ALA A 16 22.90 23.12 -26.45
C ALA A 16 23.15 21.61 -26.27
N ALA A 17 22.42 20.97 -25.35
CA ALA A 17 22.51 19.52 -25.14
C ALA A 17 22.00 18.70 -26.34
N ALA A 18 20.97 19.19 -27.04
CA ALA A 18 20.34 18.48 -28.16
C ALA A 18 21.16 18.53 -29.46
N HIS A 19 21.84 19.66 -29.75
CA HIS A 19 22.55 19.84 -31.02
C HIS A 19 23.82 18.99 -31.18
N ALA A 20 24.42 18.51 -30.08
CA ALA A 20 25.67 17.74 -30.11
C ALA A 20 25.57 16.35 -30.77
N ARG A 21 24.36 15.84 -31.09
CA ARG A 21 24.14 14.46 -31.58
C ARG A 21 23.48 14.33 -32.96
N SER A 22 23.17 15.43 -33.66
CA SER A 22 22.39 15.38 -34.91
C SER A 22 23.12 15.94 -36.14
N CYS A 23 24.17 15.25 -36.60
CA CYS A 23 24.88 15.60 -37.83
C CYS A 23 25.32 14.36 -38.65
N SER A 24 24.34 13.62 -39.19
CA SER A 24 24.56 12.81 -40.41
C SER A 24 23.27 12.66 -41.23
N SER A 25 23.40 12.39 -42.53
CA SER A 25 22.36 11.83 -43.42
C SER A 25 21.13 12.71 -43.77
N LYS A 26 21.23 13.52 -44.86
CA LYS A 26 20.08 14.10 -45.60
C LYS A 26 19.83 13.36 -46.93
N LYS A 27 18.57 12.96 -47.21
CA LYS A 27 17.93 12.72 -48.54
C LYS A 27 16.55 12.04 -48.34
N LYS A 28 15.55 12.10 -49.23
CA LYS A 28 14.98 13.16 -50.13
C LYS A 28 13.66 12.60 -50.74
N LEU A 29 12.71 13.45 -51.13
CA LEU A 29 11.38 13.11 -51.72
C LEU A 29 10.42 12.37 -50.74
N GLY A 30 9.09 12.31 -50.95
CA GLY A 30 8.27 12.85 -52.06
C GLY A 30 6.81 13.11 -51.64
N ASP A 31 5.98 13.57 -52.58
CA ASP A 31 4.65 14.17 -52.36
C ASP A 31 3.48 13.21 -52.68
N GLN A 32 2.25 13.57 -52.27
CA GLN A 32 0.90 13.30 -52.85
C GLN A 32 -0.24 13.04 -51.84
N THR A 33 -1.33 13.77 -52.04
CA THR A 33 -2.73 13.57 -51.57
C THR A 33 -3.54 12.93 -52.73
N PRO A 34 -4.89 12.67 -52.72
CA PRO A 34 -5.97 13.23 -51.87
C PRO A 34 -7.22 12.34 -51.57
N ASN A 35 -8.27 12.97 -50.97
CA ASN A 35 -9.72 12.63 -51.08
C ASN A 35 -10.26 11.35 -50.38
N SER A 36 -11.56 11.23 -50.01
CA SER A 36 -12.70 12.18 -49.99
C SER A 36 -13.93 11.64 -49.22
N LYS A 37 -14.82 12.55 -48.75
CA LYS A 37 -16.29 12.38 -48.50
C LYS A 37 -16.73 11.41 -47.37
N GLU A 38 -17.55 11.80 -46.39
CA GLU A 38 -18.95 12.36 -46.37
C GLU A 38 -20.07 11.32 -46.56
N PHE A 39 -20.92 11.14 -45.53
CA PHE A 39 -22.40 11.35 -45.46
C PHE A 39 -22.89 10.85 -44.07
N SER A 40 -23.64 11.63 -43.28
CA SER A 40 -25.12 11.59 -43.04
C SER A 40 -25.66 10.27 -42.42
N SER A 41 -26.73 10.22 -41.60
CA SER A 41 -27.77 11.19 -41.21
C SER A 41 -28.37 10.82 -39.81
N SER A 42 -29.01 11.73 -39.05
CA SER A 42 -30.50 11.88 -38.85
C SER A 42 -31.23 10.68 -38.18
N LEU A 43 -32.28 10.79 -37.32
CA LEU A 43 -33.04 11.89 -36.67
C LEU A 43 -33.87 11.36 -35.45
N SER A 44 -34.02 12.15 -34.38
CA SER A 44 -35.20 12.50 -33.50
C SER A 44 -36.51 11.63 -33.41
N ASN A 45 -37.47 11.72 -32.45
CA ASN A 45 -37.71 12.48 -31.18
C ASN A 45 -39.06 12.06 -30.49
N LYS A 46 -39.20 12.22 -29.14
CA LYS A 46 -40.47 12.50 -28.37
C LYS A 46 -41.62 11.42 -28.38
N LYS A 47 -42.70 11.39 -27.54
CA LYS A 47 -43.19 12.09 -26.30
C LYS A 47 -44.38 11.33 -25.61
N MET A 48 -44.55 11.42 -24.26
CA MET A 48 -45.81 11.65 -23.43
C MET A 48 -47.13 10.81 -23.66
N LYS A 49 -48.18 10.72 -22.79
CA LYS A 49 -48.59 11.26 -21.44
C LYS A 49 -49.84 10.49 -20.83
N LEU A 50 -50.10 10.64 -19.51
CA LEU A 50 -51.35 10.31 -18.71
C LEU A 50 -51.78 8.81 -18.68
N GLY A 51 -52.60 8.28 -17.74
CA GLY A 51 -53.35 8.77 -16.53
C GLY A 51 -54.28 7.63 -15.98
N ASP A 52 -55.12 7.71 -14.93
CA ASP A 52 -55.33 8.67 -13.81
C ASP A 52 -56.31 8.09 -12.72
N GLN A 53 -56.39 8.71 -11.52
CA GLN A 53 -57.46 8.67 -10.47
C GLN A 53 -57.76 7.44 -9.54
N SER A 54 -58.47 7.73 -8.42
CA SER A 54 -58.68 6.92 -7.17
C SER A 54 -60.21 6.75 -6.84
N PRO A 55 -60.79 6.62 -5.60
CA PRO A 55 -60.33 6.66 -4.17
C PRO A 55 -60.71 5.35 -3.38
N ASN A 56 -61.28 5.19 -2.15
CA ASN A 56 -61.88 6.09 -1.12
C ASN A 56 -62.17 5.40 0.28
N LEU A 57 -61.68 5.95 1.41
CA LEU A 57 -62.21 5.90 2.81
C LEU A 57 -62.35 4.51 3.55
N LYS A 58 -62.47 4.37 4.90
CA LYS A 58 -62.68 5.31 6.05
C LYS A 58 -62.14 4.75 7.40
N GLU A 59 -62.08 5.59 8.45
CA GLU A 59 -61.51 5.33 9.81
C GLU A 59 -62.62 5.06 10.90
N PRO A 60 -62.47 5.38 12.22
CA PRO A 60 -61.60 4.82 13.28
C PRO A 60 -62.38 4.35 14.55
N ILE A 61 -61.70 3.78 15.56
CA ILE A 61 -62.22 3.72 16.96
C ILE A 61 -61.10 4.03 17.98
N GLN A 62 -61.40 4.89 18.97
CA GLN A 62 -60.58 5.15 20.16
C GLN A 62 -61.16 4.49 21.42
N LYS A 63 -60.29 4.13 22.37
CA LYS A 63 -60.51 3.99 23.83
C LYS A 63 -59.14 3.64 24.46
N SER A 64 -58.68 4.07 25.63
CA SER A 64 -59.01 5.13 26.60
C SER A 64 -58.24 4.75 27.86
N SER A 65 -57.29 5.57 28.31
CA SER A 65 -56.75 5.66 29.68
C SER A 65 -56.44 4.38 30.49
N LYS A 66 -55.17 4.22 30.87
CA LYS A 66 -54.78 4.25 32.29
C LYS A 66 -53.28 4.56 32.45
N SER A 67 -52.94 5.19 33.57
CA SER A 67 -51.59 5.50 34.00
C SER A 67 -51.27 4.71 35.27
N GLU A 68 -50.17 3.98 35.29
CA GLU A 68 -49.58 3.42 36.51
C GLU A 68 -48.05 3.52 36.39
N ASP A 69 -47.40 3.87 37.50
CA ASP A 69 -46.00 4.25 37.58
C ASP A 69 -45.20 3.17 38.32
N GLN A 70 -44.13 2.65 37.70
CA GLN A 70 -43.22 1.72 38.40
C GLN A 70 -41.86 1.49 37.73
N SER A 71 -40.82 1.66 38.56
CA SER A 71 -39.50 1.01 38.51
C SER A 71 -38.65 1.11 37.22
N LEU A 72 -37.58 1.89 37.32
CA LEU A 72 -36.38 1.74 36.50
C LEU A 72 -35.73 0.37 36.71
N HIS A 73 -35.87 -0.56 35.76
CA HIS A 73 -34.97 -1.72 35.67
C HIS A 73 -33.69 -1.33 34.92
N PRO A 74 -32.49 -1.70 35.42
CA PRO A 74 -31.24 -1.50 34.68
C PRO A 74 -31.24 -2.38 33.43
N THR A 75 -30.97 -1.77 32.26
CA THR A 75 -30.97 -2.46 30.97
C THR A 75 -29.99 -3.64 31.00
N ALA A 76 -30.51 -4.86 30.87
CA ALA A 76 -29.67 -6.06 30.82
C ALA A 76 -28.76 -5.99 29.58
N THR A 77 -27.44 -5.96 29.80
CA THR A 77 -26.46 -5.92 28.71
C THR A 77 -26.45 -7.27 27.99
N THR A 78 -27.21 -7.40 26.91
CA THR A 78 -27.25 -8.60 26.07
C THR A 78 -25.88 -8.81 25.43
N THR A 79 -25.06 -9.69 26.00
CA THR A 79 -23.73 -9.99 25.49
C THR A 79 -23.85 -10.66 24.13
N THR A 80 -23.50 -9.94 23.06
CA THR A 80 -23.55 -10.45 21.69
C THR A 80 -22.72 -11.73 21.57
N THR A 81 -23.26 -12.76 20.94
CA THR A 81 -22.50 -13.98 20.63
C THR A 81 -21.50 -13.74 19.49
N PRO A 82 -20.41 -14.53 19.40
CA PRO A 82 -19.54 -14.54 18.23
C PRO A 82 -20.32 -14.81 16.92
N GLU A 83 -21.44 -15.54 16.98
CA GLU A 83 -22.33 -15.86 15.87
C GLU A 83 -23.06 -14.60 15.39
N GLU A 84 -23.79 -13.92 16.27
CA GLU A 84 -24.53 -12.69 15.97
C GLU A 84 -23.62 -11.56 15.49
N THR A 85 -22.39 -11.48 16.02
CA THR A 85 -21.32 -10.57 15.55
C THR A 85 -21.19 -10.57 14.03
N SER A 86 -21.29 -11.76 13.41
CA SER A 86 -21.14 -11.93 11.97
C SER A 86 -22.29 -11.30 11.17
N VAL A 87 -23.48 -11.25 11.76
CA VAL A 87 -24.67 -10.58 11.19
C VAL A 87 -24.54 -9.07 11.35
N GLN A 88 -24.06 -8.59 12.49
CA GLN A 88 -23.89 -7.15 12.74
C GLN A 88 -22.87 -6.55 11.77
N LEU A 89 -21.69 -7.17 11.61
CA LEU A 89 -20.64 -6.65 10.72
C LEU A 89 -21.08 -6.51 9.25
N LYS A 90 -22.05 -7.30 8.79
CA LYS A 90 -22.64 -7.23 7.44
C LYS A 90 -23.72 -6.16 7.26
N LYS A 91 -24.12 -5.42 8.30
CA LYS A 91 -25.03 -4.27 8.15
C LYS A 91 -24.38 -3.16 7.33
N ARG A 92 -25.19 -2.37 6.61
CA ARG A 92 -24.71 -1.12 5.99
C ARG A 92 -24.17 -0.21 7.09
N SER A 93 -23.10 0.53 6.82
CA SER A 93 -22.41 1.32 7.85
C SER A 93 -23.33 2.34 8.55
N GLY A 94 -24.30 2.93 7.85
CA GLY A 94 -25.29 3.82 8.45
C GLY A 94 -26.24 3.15 9.46
N ASP A 95 -26.54 1.86 9.29
CA ASP A 95 -27.47 1.09 10.14
C ASP A 95 -26.75 0.30 11.26
N PHE A 96 -25.42 0.47 11.37
CA PHE A 96 -24.55 -0.30 12.25
C PHE A 96 -24.21 0.46 13.54
N ASN A 97 -24.58 -0.13 14.69
CA ASN A 97 -24.13 0.30 16.01
C ASN A 97 -22.77 -0.36 16.33
N PRO A 98 -21.68 0.42 16.51
CA PRO A 98 -20.35 -0.11 16.79
C PRO A 98 -20.26 -1.03 18.01
N ASN A 99 -21.08 -0.81 19.03
CA ASN A 99 -21.04 -1.64 20.24
C ASN A 99 -21.75 -2.99 20.06
N SER A 100 -22.67 -3.11 19.08
CA SER A 100 -23.48 -4.33 18.90
C SER A 100 -22.72 -5.53 18.34
N ALA A 101 -21.51 -5.35 17.81
CA ALA A 101 -20.67 -6.44 17.30
C ALA A 101 -19.58 -6.88 18.31
N ALA A 102 -19.55 -6.29 19.51
CA ALA A 102 -18.54 -6.61 20.51
C ALA A 102 -19.03 -7.71 21.47
N PHE A 103 -18.24 -8.78 21.59
CA PHE A 103 -18.45 -9.88 22.54
C PHE A 103 -17.43 -9.87 23.70
N TRP A 104 -16.76 -8.73 23.91
CA TRP A 104 -15.82 -8.44 25.01
C TRP A 104 -16.20 -7.10 25.65
N LYS A 105 -15.70 -6.81 26.87
CA LYS A 105 -16.02 -5.54 27.55
C LYS A 105 -15.16 -4.40 27.03
N LYS A 106 -15.69 -3.17 27.09
CA LYS A 106 -14.96 -1.95 26.74
C LYS A 106 -13.63 -1.86 27.50
N GLY A 107 -12.51 -1.71 26.78
CA GLY A 107 -11.15 -1.66 27.32
C GLY A 107 -10.41 -3.01 27.44
N GLU A 108 -11.11 -4.15 27.45
CA GLU A 108 -10.50 -5.48 27.29
C GLU A 108 -9.91 -5.61 25.87
N SER A 109 -8.75 -6.23 25.71
CA SER A 109 -8.12 -6.35 24.39
C SER A 109 -8.94 -7.19 23.41
N VAL A 110 -8.97 -6.74 22.15
CA VAL A 110 -9.87 -7.26 21.11
C VAL A 110 -9.53 -8.73 20.82
N PRO A 111 -10.49 -9.66 20.97
CA PRO A 111 -10.28 -11.08 20.67
C PRO A 111 -9.87 -11.29 19.22
N PHE A 112 -8.87 -12.13 18.95
CA PHE A 112 -8.45 -12.42 17.58
C PHE A 112 -9.59 -13.09 16.78
N LEU A 113 -10.42 -13.93 17.44
CA LEU A 113 -11.65 -14.49 16.88
C LEU A 113 -12.60 -13.45 16.24
N PHE A 114 -12.66 -12.21 16.76
CA PHE A 114 -13.47 -11.14 16.16
C PHE A 114 -12.97 -10.79 14.75
N LEU A 115 -11.66 -10.53 14.63
CA LEU A 115 -11.01 -10.23 13.36
C LEU A 115 -10.99 -11.46 12.43
N ALA A 116 -10.76 -12.65 12.98
CA ALA A 116 -10.81 -13.91 12.24
C ALA A 116 -12.20 -14.18 11.64
N ARG A 117 -13.30 -13.83 12.33
CA ARG A 117 -14.66 -13.91 11.79
C ARG A 117 -14.94 -12.80 10.78
N ALA A 118 -14.42 -11.58 10.95
CA ALA A 118 -14.47 -10.56 9.90
C ALA A 118 -13.78 -11.05 8.60
N PHE A 119 -12.61 -11.69 8.70
CA PHE A 119 -11.95 -12.33 7.58
C PHE A 119 -12.76 -13.50 6.98
N ASP A 120 -13.41 -14.33 7.81
CA ASP A 120 -14.27 -15.44 7.36
C ASP A 120 -15.58 -14.97 6.70
N LEU A 121 -15.96 -13.69 6.83
CA LEU A 121 -17.01 -13.06 6.01
C LEU A 121 -16.43 -12.55 4.69
N ILE A 122 -15.27 -11.89 4.74
CA ILE A 122 -14.59 -11.31 3.57
C ILE A 122 -14.15 -12.40 2.56
N ASP A 123 -13.67 -13.57 3.03
CA ASP A 123 -13.31 -14.75 2.21
C ASP A 123 -14.51 -15.33 1.42
N LYS A 124 -15.74 -14.90 1.73
CA LYS A 124 -17.00 -15.32 1.09
C LYS A 124 -17.64 -14.23 0.23
N GLU A 125 -17.11 -13.01 0.23
CA GLU A 125 -17.61 -11.92 -0.61
C GLU A 125 -16.82 -11.81 -1.92
N SER A 126 -17.51 -11.52 -3.02
CA SER A 126 -16.87 -11.21 -4.32
C SER A 126 -16.81 -9.69 -4.61
N ARG A 127 -17.51 -8.88 -3.81
CA ARG A 127 -17.71 -7.44 -4.05
C ARG A 127 -16.89 -6.62 -3.06
N ARG A 128 -15.88 -5.89 -3.57
CA ARG A 128 -14.95 -5.07 -2.76
C ARG A 128 -15.67 -4.06 -1.87
N THR A 129 -16.83 -3.54 -2.29
CA THR A 129 -17.67 -2.65 -1.47
C THR A 129 -18.14 -3.31 -0.19
N GLU A 130 -18.56 -4.58 -0.24
CA GLU A 130 -19.02 -5.32 0.94
C GLU A 130 -17.85 -5.70 1.86
N MET A 131 -16.70 -6.05 1.28
CA MET A 131 -15.45 -6.22 2.05
C MET A 131 -15.10 -4.94 2.82
N SER A 132 -15.25 -3.78 2.18
CA SER A 132 -15.04 -2.46 2.78
C SER A 132 -16.06 -2.18 3.89
N THR A 133 -17.34 -2.51 3.69
CA THR A 133 -18.40 -2.38 4.72
C THR A 133 -18.08 -3.21 5.95
N ILE A 134 -17.78 -4.51 5.77
CA ILE A 134 -17.44 -5.43 6.87
C ILE A 134 -16.23 -4.92 7.66
N LEU A 135 -15.19 -4.47 6.96
CA LEU A 135 -13.96 -4.00 7.59
C LEU A 135 -14.11 -2.61 8.24
N CYS A 136 -14.91 -1.72 7.65
CA CYS A 136 -15.27 -0.42 8.25
C CYS A 136 -16.03 -0.62 9.57
N ASN A 137 -17.04 -1.51 9.58
CA ASN A 137 -17.75 -1.89 10.81
C ASN A 137 -16.82 -2.57 11.83
N THR A 138 -15.87 -3.39 11.38
CA THR A 138 -14.84 -4.01 12.22
C THR A 138 -13.99 -2.92 12.92
N PHE A 139 -13.48 -1.94 12.18
CA PHE A 139 -12.69 -0.84 12.75
C PHE A 139 -13.53 0.06 13.68
N ARG A 140 -14.76 0.41 13.31
CA ARG A 140 -15.66 1.21 14.16
C ARG A 140 -15.94 0.53 15.50
N THR A 141 -16.14 -0.80 15.51
CA THR A 141 -16.29 -1.61 16.73
C THR A 141 -15.08 -1.46 17.64
N VAL A 142 -13.88 -1.53 17.06
CA VAL A 142 -12.60 -1.40 17.78
C VAL A 142 -12.41 0.03 18.30
N ILE A 143 -12.70 1.06 17.50
CA ILE A 143 -12.63 2.47 17.92
C ILE A 143 -13.57 2.75 19.11
N ALA A 144 -14.80 2.23 19.08
CA ALA A 144 -15.79 2.46 20.14
C ALA A 144 -15.48 1.74 21.47
N THR A 145 -14.83 0.56 21.38
CA THR A 145 -14.61 -0.34 22.54
C THR A 145 -13.18 -0.32 23.07
N THR A 146 -12.19 -0.33 22.19
CA THR A 146 -10.78 -0.63 22.54
C THR A 146 -9.81 0.05 21.53
N PRO A 147 -9.86 1.38 21.36
CA PRO A 147 -9.16 2.06 20.26
C PRO A 147 -7.64 1.82 20.22
N LYS A 148 -6.99 1.63 21.38
CA LYS A 148 -5.57 1.23 21.51
C LYS A 148 -5.18 -0.02 20.71
N ASP A 149 -6.10 -0.95 20.47
CA ASP A 149 -5.84 -2.20 19.76
C ASP A 149 -5.97 -2.02 18.22
N LEU A 150 -6.50 -0.88 17.73
CA LEU A 150 -6.77 -0.63 16.31
C LEU A 150 -5.52 -0.79 15.44
N THR A 151 -4.35 -0.35 15.90
CA THR A 151 -3.07 -0.51 15.19
C THR A 151 -2.81 -1.98 14.85
N ALA A 152 -3.07 -2.90 15.79
CA ALA A 152 -2.92 -4.33 15.56
C ALA A 152 -3.97 -4.88 14.59
N VAL A 153 -5.22 -4.42 14.69
CA VAL A 153 -6.28 -4.83 13.75
C VAL A 153 -5.97 -4.38 12.32
N VAL A 154 -5.45 -3.16 12.14
CA VAL A 154 -5.06 -2.62 10.83
C VAL A 154 -3.85 -3.35 10.24
N TYR A 155 -2.77 -3.58 11.02
CA TYR A 155 -1.61 -4.35 10.56
C TYR A 155 -2.00 -5.75 10.08
N LEU A 156 -2.76 -6.50 10.89
CA LEU A 156 -3.22 -7.84 10.56
C LEU A 156 -4.19 -7.84 9.36
N SER A 157 -5.04 -6.81 9.21
CA SER A 157 -5.91 -6.65 8.03
C SER A 157 -5.13 -6.36 6.75
N CYS A 158 -4.01 -5.63 6.86
CA CYS A 158 -3.06 -5.43 5.77
C CYS A 158 -2.13 -6.64 5.52
N ASN A 159 -2.25 -7.74 6.29
CA ASN A 159 -1.34 -8.89 6.23
C ASN A 159 0.14 -8.48 6.43
N LYS A 160 0.38 -7.48 7.29
CA LYS A 160 1.68 -6.93 7.67
C LYS A 160 1.88 -7.04 9.19
N ILE A 161 3.14 -6.95 9.62
CA ILE A 161 3.50 -6.91 11.06
C ILE A 161 4.33 -5.69 11.46
N ALA A 162 4.80 -4.94 10.46
CA ALA A 162 5.67 -3.77 10.56
C ALA A 162 5.60 -2.99 9.24
N PRO A 163 6.15 -1.76 9.16
CA PRO A 163 6.46 -1.10 7.89
C PRO A 163 7.45 -1.88 7.04
N SER A 164 7.39 -1.77 5.70
CA SER A 164 8.26 -2.51 4.77
C SER A 164 9.77 -2.26 5.00
N TYR A 165 10.13 -1.06 5.49
CA TYR A 165 11.50 -0.60 5.63
C TYR A 165 12.22 -1.09 6.89
N GLU A 166 11.54 -1.88 7.74
CA GLU A 166 12.11 -2.52 8.94
C GLU A 166 12.63 -3.94 8.66
N ASP A 167 12.44 -4.49 7.45
CA ASP A 167 12.91 -5.82 7.00
C ASP A 167 12.50 -7.01 7.91
N LEU A 168 11.38 -6.87 8.63
CA LEU A 168 10.88 -7.89 9.57
C LEU A 168 10.17 -9.06 8.86
N GLU A 169 10.96 -9.98 8.32
CA GLU A 169 10.50 -11.27 7.79
C GLU A 169 10.28 -12.33 8.89
N LEU A 170 9.16 -13.05 8.87
CA LEU A 170 8.91 -14.17 9.81
C LEU A 170 9.93 -15.32 9.70
N GLY A 171 10.49 -15.56 8.50
CA GLY A 171 11.45 -16.64 8.25
C GLY A 171 10.87 -18.06 8.41
N LEU A 172 9.55 -18.23 8.25
CA LEU A 172 8.83 -19.49 8.43
C LEU A 172 8.54 -20.19 7.09
N GLY A 173 9.42 -21.11 6.69
CA GLY A 173 9.19 -21.98 5.53
C GLY A 173 8.06 -23.00 5.75
N GLU A 174 7.41 -23.45 4.67
CA GLU A 174 6.25 -24.35 4.72
C GLU A 174 6.50 -25.64 5.54
N THR A 175 7.68 -26.25 5.41
CA THR A 175 8.09 -27.43 6.21
C THR A 175 8.13 -27.15 7.72
N SER A 176 8.44 -25.92 8.14
CA SER A 176 8.44 -25.50 9.55
C SER A 176 7.00 -25.33 10.07
N LEU A 177 6.13 -24.74 9.25
CA LEU A 177 4.70 -24.58 9.53
C LEU A 177 3.96 -25.93 9.59
N VAL A 178 4.22 -26.84 8.64
CA VAL A 178 3.71 -28.23 8.66
C VAL A 178 4.09 -28.96 9.95
N LYS A 179 5.34 -28.80 10.43
CA LYS A 179 5.78 -29.33 11.72
C LYS A 179 5.04 -28.69 12.88
N ALA A 180 4.82 -27.37 12.87
CA ALA A 180 4.09 -26.70 13.95
C ALA A 180 2.63 -27.19 14.10
N ILE A 181 1.92 -27.48 13.00
CA ILE A 181 0.57 -28.10 13.06
C ILE A 181 0.64 -29.51 13.69
N ALA A 182 1.63 -30.31 13.28
CA ALA A 182 1.85 -31.66 13.82
C ALA A 182 2.22 -31.63 15.31
N ASP A 183 3.16 -30.76 15.69
CA ASP A 183 3.66 -30.56 17.06
C ASP A 183 2.56 -30.06 18.01
N ALA A 184 1.64 -29.21 17.53
CA ALA A 184 0.48 -28.72 18.27
C ALA A 184 -0.62 -29.79 18.40
N TYR A 185 -1.20 -30.23 17.26
CA TYR A 185 -2.41 -31.06 17.26
C TYR A 185 -2.15 -32.57 17.37
N LYS A 186 -0.89 -32.99 17.51
CA LYS A 186 -0.47 -34.41 17.64
C LYS A 186 -0.91 -35.29 16.47
N ILE A 187 -0.82 -34.73 15.27
CA ILE A 187 -1.14 -35.39 14.00
C ILE A 187 0.15 -35.66 13.24
N ASP A 188 0.27 -36.83 12.63
CA ASP A 188 1.45 -37.18 11.84
C ASP A 188 1.68 -36.25 10.63
N VAL A 189 2.95 -35.96 10.34
CA VAL A 189 3.39 -35.06 9.27
C VAL A 189 2.98 -35.54 7.87
N LYS A 190 2.91 -36.85 7.62
CA LYS A 190 2.42 -37.42 6.35
C LYS A 190 0.94 -37.14 6.17
N HIS A 191 0.15 -37.18 7.25
CA HIS A 191 -1.27 -36.85 7.22
C HIS A 191 -1.52 -35.36 6.99
N ILE A 192 -0.75 -34.47 7.64
CA ILE A 192 -0.79 -33.02 7.37
C ILE A 192 -0.42 -32.71 5.91
N LYS A 193 0.63 -33.33 5.36
CA LYS A 193 1.01 -33.20 3.94
C LYS A 193 -0.07 -33.74 2.99
N SER A 194 -0.74 -34.84 3.34
CA SER A 194 -1.87 -35.37 2.57
C SER A 194 -3.04 -34.40 2.53
N LYS A 195 -3.47 -33.87 3.69
CA LYS A 195 -4.49 -32.81 3.78
C LYS A 195 -4.09 -31.57 2.97
N LEU A 196 -2.82 -31.15 3.00
CA LEU A 196 -2.34 -30.00 2.22
C LEU A 196 -2.43 -30.24 0.71
N LYS A 197 -2.12 -31.43 0.22
CA LYS A 197 -2.27 -31.78 -1.22
C LYS A 197 -3.73 -31.70 -1.69
N ILE A 198 -4.70 -31.95 -0.79
CA ILE A 198 -6.13 -31.89 -1.09
C ILE A 198 -6.67 -30.46 -0.98
N LEU A 199 -6.27 -29.70 0.05
CA LEU A 199 -6.86 -28.39 0.38
C LEU A 199 -6.10 -27.18 -0.20
N GLY A 200 -4.83 -27.33 -0.62
CA GLY A 200 -4.02 -26.25 -1.22
C GLY A 200 -3.68 -25.07 -0.29
N ASP A 201 -4.08 -25.11 0.97
CA ASP A 201 -4.02 -24.02 1.95
C ASP A 201 -3.72 -24.57 3.35
N LEU A 202 -2.60 -24.16 3.95
CA LEU A 202 -2.24 -24.62 5.30
C LEU A 202 -3.17 -24.08 6.39
N GLY A 203 -3.83 -22.94 6.17
CA GLY A 203 -4.86 -22.43 7.09
C GLY A 203 -6.08 -23.34 7.13
N LEU A 204 -6.56 -23.82 5.97
CA LEU A 204 -7.63 -24.81 5.92
C LEU A 204 -7.22 -26.14 6.59
N VAL A 205 -5.97 -26.58 6.38
CA VAL A 205 -5.41 -27.77 7.07
C VAL A 205 -5.35 -27.56 8.59
N ALA A 206 -4.95 -26.38 9.06
CA ALA A 206 -4.88 -26.05 10.48
C ALA A 206 -6.28 -26.03 11.13
N LYS A 207 -7.26 -25.37 10.52
CA LYS A 207 -8.67 -25.31 10.99
C LYS A 207 -9.29 -26.71 11.06
N ALA A 208 -9.20 -27.49 9.98
CA ALA A 208 -9.71 -28.86 9.94
C ALA A 208 -8.99 -29.80 10.92
N SER A 209 -7.74 -29.50 11.30
CA SER A 209 -6.99 -30.26 12.31
C SER A 209 -7.37 -29.87 13.74
N CYS A 210 -7.62 -28.58 14.00
CA CYS A 210 -8.13 -28.10 15.30
C CYS A 210 -9.48 -28.73 15.64
N SER A 211 -10.42 -28.75 14.69
CA SER A 211 -11.75 -29.36 14.89
C SER A 211 -11.72 -30.88 15.06
N SER A 212 -10.59 -31.53 14.77
CA SER A 212 -10.41 -32.98 14.96
C SER A 212 -9.98 -33.34 16.38
N GLN A 213 -9.64 -32.38 17.25
CA GLN A 213 -9.20 -32.64 18.62
C GLN A 213 -10.34 -32.61 19.63
N VAL A 214 -10.58 -33.74 20.30
CA VAL A 214 -11.22 -33.76 21.62
C VAL A 214 -10.25 -33.11 22.61
N LYS A 215 -10.63 -31.99 23.24
CA LYS A 215 -9.80 -31.31 24.24
C LYS A 215 -9.79 -32.12 25.55
N LEU A 216 -8.85 -33.07 25.63
CA LEU A 216 -8.77 -34.11 26.67
C LEU A 216 -8.34 -33.61 28.07
N PHE A 217 -8.34 -32.29 28.32
CA PHE A 217 -7.94 -31.67 29.58
C PHE A 217 -8.78 -30.42 29.87
N ASN A 218 -9.11 -30.19 31.14
CA ASN A 218 -9.84 -29.00 31.61
C ASN A 218 -9.05 -27.68 31.49
N TYR A 219 -7.80 -27.72 31.01
CA TYR A 219 -7.00 -26.52 30.78
C TYR A 219 -7.40 -25.84 29.46
N LYS A 220 -8.23 -24.81 29.56
CA LYS A 220 -8.51 -23.87 28.47
C LYS A 220 -7.55 -22.67 28.60
N PRO A 221 -6.51 -22.53 27.76
CA PRO A 221 -5.67 -21.33 27.75
C PRO A 221 -6.51 -20.07 27.44
N PRO A 222 -6.05 -18.87 27.86
CA PRO A 222 -6.77 -17.63 27.61
C PRO A 222 -6.90 -17.37 26.10
N PRO A 223 -8.05 -16.81 25.63
CA PRO A 223 -8.27 -16.51 24.22
C PRO A 223 -7.16 -15.67 23.60
N LEU A 224 -6.96 -15.82 22.29
CA LEU A 224 -6.06 -14.96 21.55
C LEU A 224 -6.63 -13.55 21.43
N THR A 225 -5.75 -12.54 21.47
CA THR A 225 -6.08 -11.14 21.18
C THR A 225 -5.28 -10.68 19.97
N VAL A 226 -5.79 -9.67 19.25
CA VAL A 226 -5.13 -9.13 18.05
C VAL A 226 -3.72 -8.61 18.35
N VAL A 227 -3.54 -7.97 19.52
CA VAL A 227 -2.23 -7.51 20.03
C VAL A 227 -1.29 -8.70 20.27
N LYS A 228 -1.74 -9.72 21.01
CA LYS A 228 -0.94 -10.94 21.27
C LYS A 228 -0.50 -11.64 19.98
N VAL A 229 -1.37 -11.69 18.97
CA VAL A 229 -1.05 -12.28 17.65
C VAL A 229 -0.01 -11.44 16.92
N LEU A 230 -0.19 -10.12 16.82
CA LEU A 230 0.78 -9.23 16.17
C LEU A 230 2.14 -9.28 16.88
N ASP A 231 2.18 -9.17 18.21
CA ASP A 231 3.42 -9.15 18.97
C ASP A 231 4.14 -10.50 18.93
N THR A 232 3.40 -11.63 18.94
CA THR A 232 4.01 -12.94 18.72
C THR A 232 4.63 -13.05 17.33
N CYS A 233 3.99 -12.50 16.29
CA CYS A 233 4.56 -12.43 14.95
C CYS A 233 5.78 -11.49 14.87
N ARG A 234 5.76 -10.35 15.57
CA ARG A 234 6.92 -9.43 15.70
C ARG A 234 8.09 -10.10 16.42
N THR A 235 7.84 -10.91 17.46
CA THR A 235 8.85 -11.76 18.13
C THR A 235 9.39 -12.82 17.17
N ILE A 236 8.51 -13.56 16.48
CA ILE A 236 8.89 -14.57 15.48
C ILE A 236 9.78 -13.97 14.40
N ALA A 237 9.57 -12.74 13.94
CA ALA A 237 10.44 -12.09 12.95
C ALA A 237 11.85 -11.80 13.50
N LYS A 238 11.95 -11.32 14.75
CA LYS A 238 13.22 -10.94 15.40
C LYS A 238 14.08 -12.14 15.85
N GLU A 239 13.48 -13.31 16.02
CA GLU A 239 14.19 -14.57 16.31
C GLU A 239 15.25 -14.91 15.23
N SER A 240 16.50 -15.06 15.64
CA SER A 240 17.65 -15.32 14.76
C SER A 240 18.72 -16.18 15.45
N GLY A 241 19.74 -16.63 14.69
CA GLY A 241 20.77 -17.54 15.20
C GLY A 241 20.34 -19.01 15.23
N LYS A 242 21.20 -19.85 15.83
CA LYS A 242 21.23 -21.32 15.71
C LYS A 242 19.88 -22.00 16.02
N ASP A 243 19.25 -21.63 17.12
CA ASP A 243 18.07 -22.32 17.66
C ASP A 243 16.74 -21.62 17.32
N SER A 244 16.80 -20.51 16.56
CA SER A 244 15.63 -19.70 16.16
C SER A 244 14.52 -20.50 15.46
N GLN A 245 14.86 -21.46 14.61
CA GLN A 245 13.86 -22.34 13.96
C GLN A 245 13.20 -23.34 14.93
N GLY A 246 13.75 -23.51 16.14
CA GLY A 246 13.08 -24.10 17.29
C GLY A 246 12.09 -23.12 17.92
N ASN A 247 12.60 -21.97 18.37
CA ASN A 247 11.84 -20.92 19.06
C ASN A 247 10.62 -20.45 18.25
N LYS A 248 10.81 -20.11 16.97
CA LYS A 248 9.73 -19.70 16.04
C LYS A 248 8.60 -20.74 15.98
N ARG A 249 8.91 -22.05 15.96
CA ARG A 249 7.86 -23.11 16.03
C ARG A 249 7.18 -23.18 17.40
N GLY A 250 7.93 -22.96 18.48
CA GLY A 250 7.38 -22.87 19.85
C GLY A 250 6.33 -21.76 19.97
N HIS A 251 6.63 -20.57 19.44
CA HIS A 251 5.68 -19.46 19.38
C HIS A 251 4.44 -19.79 18.53
N VAL A 252 4.60 -20.37 17.32
CA VAL A 252 3.47 -20.79 16.48
C VAL A 252 2.61 -21.86 17.18
N LYS A 253 3.23 -22.82 17.87
CA LYS A 253 2.51 -23.83 18.67
C LYS A 253 1.70 -23.17 19.79
N GLY A 254 2.29 -22.21 20.52
CA GLY A 254 1.61 -21.48 21.60
C GLY A 254 0.42 -20.61 21.12
N LEU A 255 0.41 -20.21 19.84
CA LEU A 255 -0.78 -19.62 19.21
C LEU A 255 -1.84 -20.71 18.88
N LEU A 256 -1.44 -21.82 18.25
CA LEU A 256 -2.34 -22.92 17.90
C LEU A 256 -3.02 -23.57 19.12
N ASP A 257 -2.30 -23.72 20.23
CA ASP A 257 -2.83 -24.29 21.48
C ASP A 257 -4.01 -23.47 22.05
N ALA A 258 -4.01 -22.16 21.81
CA ALA A 258 -5.04 -21.22 22.26
C ALA A 258 -6.12 -20.90 21.20
N ALA A 259 -5.87 -21.24 19.94
CA ALA A 259 -6.77 -20.95 18.83
C ALA A 259 -8.07 -21.77 18.89
N THR A 260 -9.14 -21.18 18.36
CA THR A 260 -10.49 -21.72 18.33
C THR A 260 -11.20 -21.43 17.01
N ASP A 261 -12.19 -22.24 16.66
CA ASP A 261 -13.06 -22.02 15.49
C ASP A 261 -12.29 -21.71 14.18
N CYS A 262 -12.36 -20.47 13.67
CA CYS A 262 -11.70 -20.06 12.44
C CYS A 262 -10.30 -19.46 12.65
N GLU A 263 -9.89 -19.18 13.89
CA GLU A 263 -8.58 -18.59 14.21
C GLU A 263 -7.39 -19.36 13.60
N PRO A 264 -7.32 -20.71 13.63
CA PRO A 264 -6.20 -21.45 13.03
C PRO A 264 -6.02 -21.19 11.53
N GLN A 265 -7.10 -20.93 10.79
CA GLN A 265 -7.04 -20.63 9.36
C GLN A 265 -6.34 -19.28 9.12
N TYR A 266 -6.75 -18.24 9.84
CA TYR A 266 -6.22 -16.90 9.62
C TYR A 266 -4.86 -16.71 10.27
N LEU A 267 -4.57 -17.36 11.41
CA LEU A 267 -3.21 -17.44 11.96
C LEU A 267 -2.23 -17.99 10.93
N PHE A 268 -2.53 -19.13 10.29
CA PHE A 268 -1.58 -19.73 9.35
C PHE A 268 -1.47 -18.95 8.04
N ARG A 269 -2.56 -18.36 7.57
CA ARG A 269 -2.53 -17.44 6.43
C ARG A 269 -1.69 -16.18 6.71
N LEU A 270 -1.76 -15.61 7.91
CA LEU A 270 -0.87 -14.53 8.38
C LEU A 270 0.59 -14.99 8.50
N LEU A 271 0.84 -16.16 9.10
CA LEU A 271 2.19 -16.72 9.27
C LEU A 271 2.87 -17.12 7.95
N GLN A 272 2.09 -17.35 6.89
CA GLN A 272 2.57 -17.54 5.52
C GLN A 272 2.69 -16.22 4.72
N SER A 273 2.33 -15.08 5.33
CA SER A 273 2.11 -13.78 4.67
C SER A 273 1.17 -13.86 3.45
N LYS A 274 0.15 -14.73 3.48
CA LYS A 274 -0.73 -15.08 2.35
C LYS A 274 -2.20 -15.16 2.79
N MET A 275 -2.82 -14.01 3.05
CA MET A 275 -4.21 -13.94 3.52
C MET A 275 -5.27 -14.54 2.58
N ARG A 276 -5.07 -14.50 1.26
CA ARG A 276 -5.91 -15.15 0.22
C ARG A 276 -7.40 -14.73 0.13
N ILE A 277 -7.94 -13.97 1.08
CA ILE A 277 -9.35 -13.53 1.17
C ILE A 277 -9.80 -12.44 0.18
N GLY A 278 -9.07 -12.18 -0.91
CA GLY A 278 -9.36 -11.09 -1.87
C GLY A 278 -9.17 -9.65 -1.35
N LEU A 279 -9.05 -9.44 -0.04
CA LEU A 279 -8.77 -8.15 0.60
C LEU A 279 -7.40 -7.62 0.17
N ALA A 280 -7.36 -6.37 -0.29
CA ALA A 280 -6.15 -5.64 -0.63
C ALA A 280 -5.98 -4.42 0.29
N GLU A 281 -4.74 -4.01 0.54
CA GLU A 281 -4.37 -2.85 1.38
C GLU A 281 -5.18 -1.59 1.05
N GLN A 282 -5.38 -1.27 -0.23
CA GLN A 282 -6.21 -0.13 -0.65
C GLN A 282 -7.67 -0.22 -0.18
N THR A 283 -8.21 -1.42 0.02
CA THR A 283 -9.55 -1.63 0.63
C THR A 283 -9.49 -1.43 2.14
N VAL A 284 -8.37 -1.76 2.78
CA VAL A 284 -8.13 -1.50 4.21
C VAL A 284 -8.07 0.01 4.49
N LEU A 285 -7.35 0.77 3.65
CA LEU A 285 -7.28 2.23 3.76
C LEU A 285 -8.64 2.90 3.56
N VAL A 286 -9.42 2.51 2.54
CA VAL A 286 -10.80 2.99 2.34
C VAL A 286 -11.67 2.69 3.57
N ALA A 287 -11.65 1.45 4.07
CA ALA A 287 -12.41 1.06 5.24
C ALA A 287 -12.01 1.84 6.51
N LEU A 288 -10.72 2.17 6.67
CA LEU A 288 -10.18 2.94 7.79
C LEU A 288 -10.60 4.42 7.74
N GLY A 289 -10.47 5.07 6.58
CA GLY A 289 -10.92 6.46 6.37
C GLY A 289 -12.41 6.62 6.62
N GLN A 290 -13.22 5.72 6.06
CA GLN A 290 -14.67 5.65 6.32
C GLN A 290 -14.98 5.42 7.81
N ALA A 291 -14.27 4.49 8.46
CA ALA A 291 -14.48 4.18 9.87
C ALA A 291 -14.23 5.38 10.79
N ALA A 292 -13.22 6.20 10.50
CA ALA A 292 -12.93 7.41 11.26
C ALA A 292 -14.11 8.40 11.23
N VAL A 293 -14.60 8.77 10.04
CA VAL A 293 -15.72 9.72 9.88
C VAL A 293 -16.99 9.21 10.58
N TYR A 294 -17.31 7.91 10.45
CA TYR A 294 -18.45 7.29 11.14
C TYR A 294 -18.26 7.13 12.66
N SER A 295 -17.06 7.34 13.20
CA SER A 295 -16.76 7.28 14.64
C SER A 295 -16.70 8.67 15.28
N GLU A 296 -16.28 9.69 14.52
CA GLU A 296 -16.28 11.10 14.92
C GLU A 296 -17.70 11.66 15.10
N ASN A 297 -18.62 11.38 14.16
CA ASN A 297 -20.01 11.84 14.24
C ASN A 297 -20.99 10.65 14.33
N GLN A 298 -21.38 10.30 15.56
CA GLN A 298 -22.33 9.22 15.83
C GLN A 298 -23.80 9.67 15.76
N SER A 299 -24.06 10.97 15.56
CA SER A 299 -25.41 11.56 15.60
C SER A 299 -25.99 11.89 14.23
N ALA A 300 -25.17 11.93 13.17
CA ALA A 300 -25.62 12.17 11.80
C ALA A 300 -24.88 11.25 10.81
N LEU A 301 -25.57 10.86 9.74
CA LEU A 301 -24.97 10.09 8.64
C LEU A 301 -24.00 10.99 7.84
N PRO A 302 -22.72 10.58 7.65
CA PRO A 302 -21.79 11.29 6.79
C PRO A 302 -22.27 11.37 5.34
N SER A 303 -21.93 12.46 4.64
CA SER A 303 -22.15 12.55 3.20
C SER A 303 -21.20 11.62 2.43
N PRO A 304 -21.55 11.17 1.22
CA PRO A 304 -20.63 10.43 0.35
C PRO A 304 -19.32 11.19 0.10
N SER A 305 -19.40 12.51 -0.11
CA SER A 305 -18.22 13.35 -0.33
C SER A 305 -17.24 13.33 0.84
N ALA A 306 -17.72 13.36 2.08
CA ALA A 306 -16.87 13.28 3.27
C ALA A 306 -16.20 11.89 3.41
N LEU A 307 -16.89 10.82 3.00
CA LEU A 307 -16.33 9.47 2.99
C LEU A 307 -15.26 9.29 1.90
N ASP A 308 -15.44 9.92 0.74
CA ASP A 308 -14.45 9.93 -0.35
C ASP A 308 -13.23 10.80 0.01
N GLU A 309 -13.45 11.99 0.58
CA GLU A 309 -12.38 12.91 1.03
C GLU A 309 -11.51 12.26 2.13
N ALA A 310 -12.12 11.72 3.18
CA ALA A 310 -11.42 10.97 4.22
C ALA A 310 -10.67 9.74 3.67
N THR A 311 -11.20 9.12 2.61
CA THR A 311 -10.56 8.01 1.90
C THR A 311 -9.32 8.44 1.12
N GLU A 312 -9.30 9.63 0.50
CA GLU A 312 -8.09 10.15 -0.16
C GLU A 312 -7.08 10.71 0.84
N ILE A 313 -7.51 11.33 1.95
CA ILE A 313 -6.61 11.77 3.03
C ILE A 313 -5.80 10.60 3.59
N ILE A 314 -6.45 9.50 4.00
CA ILE A 314 -5.75 8.34 4.56
C ILE A 314 -4.82 7.65 3.55
N LYS A 315 -5.16 7.68 2.25
CA LYS A 315 -4.27 7.20 1.17
C LYS A 315 -3.07 8.12 0.95
N LYS A 316 -3.25 9.44 0.91
CA LYS A 316 -2.14 10.41 0.78
C LYS A 316 -1.20 10.26 1.97
N VAL A 317 -1.75 10.25 3.19
CA VAL A 317 -1.00 10.03 4.43
C VAL A 317 -0.24 8.70 4.41
N TYR A 318 -0.86 7.57 4.08
CA TYR A 318 -0.15 6.27 4.02
C TYR A 318 0.92 6.23 2.91
N SER A 319 0.74 7.02 1.84
CA SER A 319 1.74 7.17 0.79
C SER A 319 2.93 8.04 1.22
N LEU A 320 2.72 9.05 2.07
CA LEU A 320 3.80 9.88 2.65
C LEU A 320 4.49 9.22 3.85
N LEU A 321 3.79 8.34 4.57
CA LEU A 321 4.24 7.71 5.80
C LEU A 321 3.68 6.29 5.88
N SER A 322 4.41 5.30 5.37
CA SER A 322 3.95 3.90 5.25
C SER A 322 3.91 3.10 6.58
N ASN A 323 3.58 3.77 7.70
CA ASN A 323 3.71 3.28 9.07
C ASN A 323 2.41 3.50 9.90
N PHE A 324 1.73 2.40 10.27
CA PHE A 324 0.50 2.46 11.08
C PHE A 324 0.76 2.67 12.58
N ASP A 325 1.93 2.30 13.12
CA ASP A 325 2.31 2.61 14.50
C ASP A 325 2.42 4.15 14.73
N LYS A 326 2.60 4.96 13.67
CA LYS A 326 2.51 6.43 13.69
C LYS A 326 1.12 6.96 13.27
N ILE A 327 0.55 6.45 12.18
CA ILE A 327 -0.73 6.97 11.63
C ILE A 327 -1.90 6.74 12.59
N ILE A 328 -2.01 5.55 13.19
CA ILE A 328 -3.20 5.18 13.95
C ILE A 328 -3.34 5.98 15.26
N PRO A 329 -2.27 6.24 16.05
CA PRO A 329 -2.35 7.18 17.16
C PRO A 329 -2.79 8.59 16.74
N ALA A 330 -2.19 9.17 15.69
CA ALA A 330 -2.54 10.52 15.22
C ALA A 330 -4.00 10.61 14.75
N LEU A 331 -4.50 9.58 14.07
CA LEU A 331 -5.90 9.45 13.64
C LEU A 331 -6.87 9.37 14.82
N LEU A 332 -6.51 8.63 15.88
CA LEU A 332 -7.33 8.48 17.09
C LEU A 332 -7.31 9.72 17.99
N GLU A 333 -6.24 10.52 17.95
CA GLU A 333 -6.08 11.73 18.76
C GLU A 333 -6.69 12.97 18.10
N SER A 334 -6.47 13.17 16.80
CA SER A 334 -6.79 14.42 16.08
C SER A 334 -7.87 14.28 14.99
N GLY A 335 -8.37 13.07 14.74
CA GLY A 335 -9.35 12.80 13.68
C GLY A 335 -8.73 12.76 12.27
N ILE A 336 -9.52 12.36 11.28
CA ILE A 336 -9.02 12.17 9.90
C ILE A 336 -8.63 13.49 9.23
N TRP A 337 -9.39 14.56 9.47
CA TRP A 337 -9.26 15.85 8.77
C TRP A 337 -7.91 16.54 9.01
N LYS A 338 -7.31 16.34 10.18
CA LYS A 338 -5.99 16.91 10.54
C LYS A 338 -4.82 15.98 10.24
N LEU A 339 -5.08 14.73 9.83
CA LEU A 339 -4.07 13.70 9.74
C LEU A 339 -2.94 14.06 8.74
N ALA A 340 -3.28 14.76 7.66
CA ALA A 340 -2.30 15.23 6.67
C ALA A 340 -1.34 16.29 7.21
N GLU A 341 -1.74 17.08 8.21
CA GLU A 341 -0.88 18.09 8.85
C GLU A 341 0.14 17.46 9.81
N LEU A 342 -0.20 16.30 10.38
CA LEU A 342 0.57 15.58 11.40
C LEU A 342 1.49 14.51 10.79
N CYS A 343 0.98 13.73 9.83
CA CYS A 343 1.71 12.64 9.17
C CYS A 343 2.38 13.11 7.89
N ARG A 344 3.34 14.03 8.04
CA ARG A 344 4.15 14.57 6.93
C ARG A 344 5.22 13.59 6.46
N PHE A 345 5.74 13.81 5.26
CA PHE A 345 6.95 13.18 4.73
C PHE A 345 8.14 13.44 5.68
N THR A 346 9.04 12.45 5.82
CA THR A 346 10.24 12.54 6.65
C THR A 346 11.37 11.76 5.96
N PRO A 347 12.57 12.34 5.76
CA PRO A 347 13.74 11.59 5.30
C PRO A 347 14.04 10.37 6.18
N GLY A 348 14.57 9.30 5.57
CA GLY A 348 14.75 8.01 6.26
C GLY A 348 13.46 7.19 6.43
N VAL A 349 12.36 7.62 5.80
CA VAL A 349 11.11 6.85 5.67
C VAL A 349 10.66 6.86 4.20
N PRO A 350 10.52 5.70 3.52
CA PRO A 350 10.14 5.68 2.11
C PRO A 350 8.68 6.08 1.89
N ILE A 351 8.48 6.88 0.84
CA ILE A 351 7.17 7.24 0.32
C ILE A 351 6.75 6.32 -0.83
N GLY A 352 5.44 6.14 -0.96
CA GLY A 352 4.82 5.39 -2.06
C GLY A 352 5.18 6.00 -3.42
N PRO A 353 5.79 5.24 -4.35
CA PRO A 353 6.29 5.78 -5.61
C PRO A 353 5.17 6.19 -6.56
N MET A 354 5.37 7.30 -7.29
CA MET A 354 4.48 7.68 -8.39
C MET A 354 4.44 6.57 -9.47
N LEU A 355 3.24 6.13 -9.86
CA LEU A 355 3.03 5.01 -10.78
C LEU A 355 2.56 5.46 -12.17
N ALA A 356 3.19 4.90 -13.21
CA ALA A 356 2.75 5.07 -14.59
C ALA A 356 1.47 4.28 -14.91
N LYS A 357 0.62 4.85 -15.76
CA LYS A 357 -0.51 4.14 -16.41
C LYS A 357 -0.07 3.73 -17.82
N PRO A 358 -0.27 2.46 -18.25
CA PRO A 358 0.10 2.03 -19.60
C PRO A 358 -0.77 2.69 -20.67
N THR A 359 -0.16 3.12 -21.76
CA THR A 359 -0.81 3.72 -22.94
C THR A 359 -0.40 2.97 -24.20
N ARG A 360 -1.31 2.81 -25.16
CA ARG A 360 -1.14 1.97 -26.35
C ARG A 360 -0.48 2.66 -27.55
N GLY A 361 -0.19 3.96 -27.45
CA GLY A 361 0.55 4.70 -28.47
C GLY A 361 0.53 6.22 -28.27
N VAL A 362 1.34 6.93 -29.06
CA VAL A 362 1.55 8.38 -28.93
C VAL A 362 0.26 9.19 -29.06
N SER A 363 -0.68 8.77 -29.91
CA SER A 363 -2.00 9.43 -30.04
C SER A 363 -2.85 9.37 -28.77
N GLU A 364 -2.67 8.34 -27.92
CA GLU A 364 -3.33 8.25 -26.61
C GLU A 364 -2.69 9.20 -25.60
N ILE A 365 -1.36 9.31 -25.62
CA ILE A 365 -0.57 10.24 -24.79
C ILE A 365 -0.97 11.68 -25.10
N LEU A 366 -0.93 12.09 -26.37
CA LEU A 366 -1.30 13.43 -26.82
C LEU A 366 -2.77 13.75 -26.50
N LYS A 367 -3.68 12.80 -26.73
CA LYS A 367 -5.10 12.96 -26.35
C LYS A 367 -5.29 13.14 -24.85
N LYS A 368 -4.52 12.43 -24.02
CA LYS A 368 -4.62 12.48 -22.54
C LYS A 368 -4.05 13.78 -21.96
N PHE A 369 -2.97 14.31 -22.53
CA PHE A 369 -2.35 15.55 -22.05
C PHE A 369 -2.95 16.83 -22.65
N HIS A 370 -3.84 16.73 -23.65
CA HIS A 370 -4.69 17.84 -24.12
C HIS A 370 -3.97 19.14 -24.54
N GLY A 371 -2.68 19.06 -24.90
CA GLY A 371 -1.86 20.22 -25.26
C GLY A 371 -1.07 20.84 -24.10
N SER A 372 -1.18 20.30 -22.88
CA SER A 372 -0.23 20.59 -21.79
C SER A 372 1.18 20.11 -22.14
N GLU A 373 2.19 20.79 -21.60
CA GLU A 373 3.58 20.34 -21.68
C GLU A 373 3.77 18.99 -20.98
N PHE A 374 4.57 18.12 -21.59
CA PHE A 374 5.05 16.89 -20.98
C PHE A 374 6.44 16.54 -21.51
N THR A 375 7.19 15.81 -20.70
CA THR A 375 8.50 15.28 -21.07
C THR A 375 8.40 13.78 -21.37
N CYS A 376 9.18 13.32 -22.34
CA CYS A 376 9.43 11.91 -22.60
C CYS A 376 10.78 11.54 -21.99
N GLU A 377 10.83 10.44 -21.24
CA GLU A 377 12.04 9.98 -20.57
C GLU A 377 12.28 8.50 -20.91
N TYR A 378 13.55 8.08 -20.94
CA TYR A 378 13.91 6.68 -21.13
C TYR A 378 13.39 5.84 -19.97
N LYS A 379 12.53 4.86 -20.25
CA LYS A 379 12.08 3.90 -19.23
C LYS A 379 13.10 2.77 -19.07
N TYR A 380 14.17 3.06 -18.34
CA TYR A 380 15.24 2.13 -17.96
C TYR A 380 14.72 0.78 -17.43
N ASP A 381 15.51 -0.29 -17.61
CA ASP A 381 15.19 -1.67 -17.22
C ASP A 381 16.13 -2.12 -16.08
N GLY A 382 15.76 -1.78 -14.83
CA GLY A 382 16.60 -2.02 -13.66
C GLY A 382 15.78 -2.28 -12.41
N GLU A 383 16.25 -1.78 -11.28
CA GLU A 383 15.50 -1.73 -10.03
C GLU A 383 15.28 -0.28 -9.58
N ARG A 384 14.02 0.16 -9.52
CA ARG A 384 13.67 1.46 -8.95
C ARG A 384 14.11 1.55 -7.49
N ALA A 385 14.90 2.57 -7.21
CA ALA A 385 15.45 2.89 -5.91
C ALA A 385 15.06 4.32 -5.51
N GLN A 386 14.53 4.47 -4.30
CA GLN A 386 14.35 5.77 -3.67
C GLN A 386 15.51 5.97 -2.70
N ILE A 387 16.41 6.91 -3.00
CA ILE A 387 17.64 7.13 -2.23
C ILE A 387 17.45 8.35 -1.34
N HIS A 388 17.58 8.15 -0.03
CA HIS A 388 17.52 9.17 1.01
C HIS A 388 18.94 9.46 1.49
N TYR A 389 19.33 10.73 1.51
CA TYR A 389 20.57 11.24 2.10
C TYR A 389 20.21 12.21 3.21
N MET A 390 20.58 11.87 4.45
CA MET A 390 20.21 12.61 5.65
C MET A 390 21.31 13.57 6.10
N GLU A 391 20.97 14.54 6.95
CA GLU A 391 21.88 15.65 7.34
C GLU A 391 23.06 15.20 8.19
N ASP A 392 22.96 14.04 8.85
CA ASP A 392 24.07 13.35 9.52
C ASP A 392 25.03 12.63 8.55
N GLY A 393 24.73 12.69 7.24
CA GLY A 393 25.46 12.02 6.18
C GLY A 393 25.13 10.54 6.00
N SER A 394 24.15 10.01 6.74
CA SER A 394 23.66 8.64 6.58
C SER A 394 22.81 8.48 5.31
N VAL A 395 22.78 7.26 4.77
CA VAL A 395 22.18 6.97 3.46
C VAL A 395 21.29 5.74 3.56
N GLU A 396 20.07 5.84 3.05
CA GLU A 396 19.15 4.71 2.94
C GLU A 396 18.63 4.59 1.51
N ILE A 397 18.49 3.35 1.04
CA ILE A 397 18.03 3.02 -0.31
C ILE A 397 16.83 2.10 -0.17
N TYR A 398 15.68 2.48 -0.72
CA TYR A 398 14.46 1.69 -0.64
C TYR A 398 14.02 1.17 -2.01
N SER A 399 13.48 -0.05 -2.05
CA SER A 399 12.83 -0.60 -3.24
C SER A 399 11.53 0.13 -3.56
N ARG A 400 11.00 -0.11 -4.76
CA ARG A 400 9.63 0.27 -5.17
C ARG A 400 8.52 -0.07 -4.15
N ASN A 401 8.71 -1.07 -3.29
CA ASN A 401 7.73 -1.50 -2.28
C ASN A 401 8.04 -0.96 -0.86
N GLY A 402 9.04 -0.09 -0.73
CA GLY A 402 9.54 0.42 0.55
C GLY A 402 10.44 -0.56 1.31
N GLU A 403 10.93 -1.63 0.68
CA GLU A 403 11.85 -2.59 1.31
C GLU A 403 13.27 -1.99 1.40
N ARG A 404 14.02 -2.22 2.48
CA ARG A 404 15.35 -1.62 2.66
C ARG A 404 16.42 -2.35 1.82
N ASN A 405 16.88 -1.69 0.76
CA ASN A 405 17.89 -2.15 -0.19
C ASN A 405 19.31 -1.58 0.08
N THR A 406 19.50 -0.79 1.13
CA THR A 406 20.80 -0.17 1.50
C THR A 406 21.95 -1.17 1.55
N GLY A 407 21.74 -2.33 2.19
CA GLY A 407 22.71 -3.44 2.27
C GLY A 407 22.84 -4.32 1.02
N LYS A 408 22.14 -3.99 -0.07
CA LYS A 408 22.22 -4.63 -1.39
C LYS A 408 23.05 -3.80 -2.38
N PHE A 409 23.01 -2.48 -2.23
CA PHE A 409 23.74 -1.52 -3.06
C PHE A 409 24.70 -0.64 -2.22
N PRO A 410 25.64 -1.23 -1.45
CA PRO A 410 26.58 -0.46 -0.64
C PRO A 410 27.53 0.38 -1.51
N ASP A 411 27.75 -0.01 -2.77
CA ASP A 411 28.47 0.75 -3.78
C ASP A 411 27.74 2.05 -4.16
N VAL A 412 26.41 2.01 -4.31
CA VAL A 412 25.59 3.21 -4.53
C VAL A 412 25.56 4.06 -3.26
N ALA A 413 25.32 3.46 -2.09
CA ALA A 413 25.21 4.18 -0.81
C ALA A 413 26.51 4.93 -0.45
N ASN A 414 27.68 4.29 -0.63
CA ASN A 414 28.97 4.93 -0.41
C ASN A 414 29.29 6.05 -1.42
N SER A 415 28.71 5.97 -2.62
CA SER A 415 29.05 6.86 -3.74
C SER A 415 28.15 8.08 -3.85
N VAL A 416 26.88 8.01 -3.45
CA VAL A 416 25.90 9.09 -3.71
C VAL A 416 26.34 10.47 -3.19
N LYS A 417 27.09 10.50 -2.08
CA LYS A 417 27.68 11.72 -1.50
C LYS A 417 28.73 12.42 -2.38
N ARG A 418 29.25 11.75 -3.43
CA ARG A 418 30.18 12.31 -4.42
C ARG A 418 29.48 13.06 -5.55
N PHE A 419 28.20 12.76 -5.80
CA PHE A 419 27.46 13.29 -6.96
C PHE A 419 26.67 14.56 -6.63
N LYS A 420 26.42 14.83 -5.34
CA LYS A 420 25.79 16.07 -4.87
C LYS A 420 26.80 17.22 -4.85
N LYS A 421 26.35 18.45 -5.12
CA LYS A 421 27.18 19.65 -4.95
C LYS A 421 27.39 19.98 -3.45
N SER A 422 28.36 20.83 -3.15
CA SER A 422 28.78 21.13 -1.77
C SER A 422 27.71 21.82 -0.91
N SER A 423 26.78 22.55 -1.54
CA SER A 423 25.63 23.23 -0.91
C SER A 423 24.52 22.30 -0.44
N ILE A 424 24.54 21.01 -0.80
CA ILE A 424 23.45 20.08 -0.51
C ILE A 424 23.70 19.35 0.81
N THR A 425 22.83 19.53 1.80
CA THR A 425 22.91 18.91 3.13
C THR A 425 22.07 17.64 3.23
N SER A 426 20.88 17.62 2.64
CA SER A 426 19.95 16.49 2.65
C SER A 426 19.16 16.42 1.35
N PHE A 427 18.77 15.21 0.92
CA PHE A 427 17.91 15.02 -0.26
C PHE A 427 17.18 13.68 -0.24
N VAL A 428 16.13 13.58 -1.06
CA VAL A 428 15.52 12.30 -1.44
C VAL A 428 15.29 12.31 -2.94
N ILE A 429 15.87 11.34 -3.65
CA ILE A 429 15.75 11.19 -5.11
C ILE A 429 15.05 9.87 -5.49
N ASP A 430 14.39 9.87 -6.65
CA ASP A 430 13.78 8.68 -7.26
C ASP A 430 14.52 8.35 -8.56
N CYS A 431 14.98 7.09 -8.67
CA CYS A 431 15.92 6.67 -9.70
C CYS A 431 15.77 5.19 -10.06
N GLU A 432 16.31 4.77 -11.21
CA GLU A 432 16.46 3.36 -11.57
C GLU A 432 17.94 2.96 -11.45
N VAL A 433 18.24 1.94 -10.65
CA VAL A 433 19.58 1.33 -10.58
C VAL A 433 19.67 0.27 -11.67
N VAL A 434 20.61 0.42 -12.60
CA VAL A 434 20.71 -0.39 -13.82
C VAL A 434 22.10 -1.02 -13.92
N ALA A 435 22.20 -2.29 -14.30
CA ALA A 435 23.51 -2.93 -14.53
C ALA A 435 24.26 -2.26 -15.69
N TYR A 436 25.56 -2.06 -15.55
CA TYR A 436 26.33 -1.22 -16.47
C TYR A 436 27.74 -1.77 -16.75
N ASP A 437 28.10 -1.76 -18.03
CA ASP A 437 29.43 -2.08 -18.57
C ASP A 437 30.22 -0.78 -18.69
N VAL A 438 31.06 -0.50 -17.70
CA VAL A 438 31.80 0.77 -17.60
C VAL A 438 32.78 0.94 -18.75
N ASP A 439 33.50 -0.12 -19.12
CA ASP A 439 34.50 -0.11 -20.19
C ASP A 439 33.89 0.18 -21.58
N LYS A 440 32.67 -0.30 -21.82
CA LYS A 440 31.92 -0.08 -23.08
C LYS A 440 30.89 1.05 -22.98
N GLN A 441 30.80 1.71 -21.84
CA GLN A 441 29.81 2.74 -21.50
C GLN A 441 28.37 2.34 -21.88
N LYS A 442 27.95 1.13 -21.49
CA LYS A 442 26.70 0.51 -21.95
C LYS A 442 25.85 -0.09 -20.84
N ILE A 443 24.54 0.18 -20.90
CA ILE A 443 23.52 -0.53 -20.11
C ILE A 443 23.52 -2.03 -20.43
N LEU A 444 23.42 -2.85 -19.38
CA LEU A 444 23.27 -4.30 -19.43
C LEU A 444 21.83 -4.71 -19.05
N PRO A 445 21.31 -5.84 -19.55
CA PRO A 445 19.93 -6.27 -19.29
C PRO A 445 19.65 -6.51 -17.80
N PHE A 446 18.38 -6.33 -17.38
CA PHE A 446 17.94 -6.59 -16.00
C PHE A 446 18.33 -7.99 -15.47
N GLN A 447 18.41 -9.00 -16.34
CA GLN A 447 18.83 -10.35 -15.93
C GLN A 447 20.24 -10.34 -15.30
N ILE A 448 21.16 -9.49 -15.78
CA ILE A 448 22.50 -9.32 -15.20
C ILE A 448 22.41 -8.66 -13.84
N LEU A 449 21.63 -7.58 -13.70
CA LEU A 449 21.37 -6.92 -12.41
C LEU A 449 20.82 -7.90 -11.37
N SER A 450 19.89 -8.76 -11.78
CA SER A 450 19.21 -9.74 -10.93
C SER A 450 20.13 -10.81 -10.33
N THR A 451 21.37 -10.95 -10.83
CA THR A 451 22.38 -11.85 -10.26
C THR A 451 23.06 -11.30 -9.00
N ARG A 452 22.93 -10.00 -8.70
CA ARG A 452 23.51 -9.40 -7.48
C ARG A 452 22.88 -10.00 -6.22
N ALA A 453 23.72 -10.34 -5.25
CA ALA A 453 23.29 -10.81 -3.93
C ALA A 453 22.39 -9.78 -3.23
N ARG A 454 21.38 -10.25 -2.49
CA ARG A 454 20.27 -9.41 -1.99
C ARG A 454 20.47 -8.85 -0.58
N LYS A 455 21.24 -9.52 0.28
CA LYS A 455 21.53 -9.13 1.67
C LYS A 455 22.98 -9.50 1.97
N GLY A 456 23.68 -8.71 2.79
CA GLY A 456 25.07 -8.99 3.21
C GLY A 456 26.14 -8.81 2.12
N VAL A 457 25.98 -7.82 1.24
CA VAL A 457 26.94 -7.56 0.14
C VAL A 457 28.16 -6.81 0.67
N ASN A 458 29.37 -7.36 0.51
CA ASN A 458 30.61 -6.62 0.75
C ASN A 458 31.05 -5.88 -0.52
N MET A 459 31.67 -4.71 -0.38
CA MET A 459 32.18 -3.90 -1.51
C MET A 459 33.11 -4.67 -2.46
N ASN A 460 33.94 -5.56 -1.91
CA ASN A 460 34.96 -6.30 -2.66
C ASN A 460 34.35 -7.41 -3.54
N ASP A 461 33.14 -7.89 -3.21
CA ASP A 461 32.48 -9.01 -3.90
C ASP A 461 31.63 -8.54 -5.10
N ILE A 462 31.58 -7.23 -5.37
CA ILE A 462 30.70 -6.63 -6.38
C ILE A 462 31.30 -6.76 -7.77
N THR A 463 30.93 -7.84 -8.46
CA THR A 463 31.27 -8.09 -9.87
C THR A 463 30.42 -7.24 -10.83
N VAL A 464 29.09 -7.25 -10.66
CA VAL A 464 28.14 -6.47 -11.49
C VAL A 464 28.10 -5.01 -11.03
N LYS A 465 28.72 -4.13 -11.81
CA LYS A 465 28.65 -2.67 -11.63
C LYS A 465 27.28 -2.13 -12.06
N VAL A 466 26.90 -0.98 -11.52
CA VAL A 466 25.61 -0.34 -11.76
C VAL A 466 25.77 1.17 -11.97
N CYS A 467 24.90 1.73 -12.80
CA CYS A 467 24.71 3.17 -12.95
C CYS A 467 23.34 3.55 -12.36
N VAL A 468 23.26 4.68 -11.68
CA VAL A 468 22.03 5.26 -11.14
C VAL A 468 21.47 6.26 -12.15
N PHE A 469 20.30 5.98 -12.72
CA PHE A 469 19.59 6.92 -13.60
C PHE A 469 18.49 7.63 -12.82
N VAL A 470 18.75 8.88 -12.38
CA VAL A 470 17.82 9.68 -11.58
C VAL A 470 16.82 10.45 -12.45
N PHE A 471 15.55 10.44 -12.05
CA PHE A 471 14.45 11.07 -12.79
C PHE A 471 13.58 12.03 -11.97
N ASP A 472 13.63 11.98 -10.63
CA ASP A 472 12.87 12.91 -9.76
C ASP A 472 13.63 13.28 -8.49
N LEU A 473 13.31 14.46 -7.94
CA LEU A 473 13.81 14.98 -6.67
C LEU A 473 12.60 15.32 -5.78
N LEU A 474 12.54 14.69 -4.62
CA LEU A 474 11.36 14.65 -3.75
C LEU A 474 11.54 15.52 -2.49
N TYR A 475 12.80 15.73 -2.08
CA TYR A 475 13.20 16.50 -0.90
C TYR A 475 14.57 17.13 -1.14
N LEU A 476 14.80 18.33 -0.62
CA LEU A 476 16.10 19.02 -0.68
C LEU A 476 16.30 19.93 0.54
N ASN A 477 17.44 19.81 1.22
CA ASN A 477 17.94 20.76 2.23
C ASN A 477 16.94 21.20 3.33
N GLY A 478 16.04 20.33 3.76
CA GLY A 478 14.99 20.63 4.74
C GLY A 478 13.57 20.68 4.16
N GLU A 479 13.43 20.90 2.85
CA GLU A 479 12.17 21.20 2.17
C GLU A 479 11.65 20.01 1.35
N SER A 480 10.33 19.82 1.37
CA SER A 480 9.63 18.74 0.66
C SER A 480 9.06 19.28 -0.65
N LEU A 481 9.56 18.77 -1.78
CA LEU A 481 9.15 19.24 -3.12
C LEU A 481 7.88 18.54 -3.66
N LEU A 482 7.20 17.72 -2.86
CA LEU A 482 6.14 16.81 -3.32
C LEU A 482 4.87 17.47 -3.90
N GLU A 483 4.62 18.74 -3.60
CA GLU A 483 3.52 19.51 -4.19
C GLU A 483 3.98 20.45 -5.33
N GLU A 484 5.30 20.56 -5.58
CA GLU A 484 5.90 21.39 -6.64
C GLU A 484 5.78 20.73 -8.02
N GLN A 485 5.86 21.51 -9.11
CA GLN A 485 5.71 20.96 -10.46
C GLN A 485 6.98 20.21 -10.90
N LEU A 486 6.83 19.24 -11.80
CA LEU A 486 7.95 18.41 -12.27
C LEU A 486 9.08 19.22 -12.91
N ILE A 487 8.77 20.39 -13.50
CA ILE A 487 9.79 21.29 -14.07
C ILE A 487 10.68 21.87 -12.97
N ASP A 488 10.09 22.41 -11.90
CA ASP A 488 10.79 23.01 -10.76
C ASP A 488 11.65 21.95 -10.03
N ARG A 489 11.09 20.76 -9.80
CA ARG A 489 11.84 19.62 -9.21
C ARG A 489 13.01 19.16 -10.08
N ARG A 490 12.87 19.22 -11.41
CA ARG A 490 13.96 18.87 -12.34
C ARG A 490 15.02 19.96 -12.46
N GLU A 491 14.65 21.24 -12.34
CA GLU A 491 15.62 22.34 -12.21
C GLU A 491 16.44 22.16 -10.93
N HIS A 492 15.79 21.96 -9.78
CA HIS A 492 16.48 21.63 -8.52
C HIS A 492 17.34 20.37 -8.61
N LEU A 493 16.93 19.33 -9.35
CA LEU A 493 17.72 18.11 -9.58
C LEU A 493 19.01 18.40 -10.36
N TYR A 494 18.94 19.18 -11.44
CA TYR A 494 20.12 19.53 -12.26
C TYR A 494 21.04 20.52 -11.53
N ASP A 495 20.47 21.43 -10.73
CA ASP A 495 21.25 22.35 -9.92
C ASP A 495 21.86 21.71 -8.66
N SER A 496 21.34 20.58 -8.16
CA SER A 496 21.87 19.91 -6.96
C SER A 496 22.97 18.88 -7.22
N PHE A 497 23.06 18.32 -8.42
CA PHE A 497 23.94 17.17 -8.72
C PHE A 497 24.83 17.37 -9.97
N GLU A 498 25.83 16.52 -10.12
CA GLU A 498 26.73 16.43 -11.27
C GLU A 498 26.78 14.99 -11.80
N GLU A 499 26.77 14.81 -13.12
CA GLU A 499 26.83 13.47 -13.73
C GLU A 499 28.24 12.87 -13.63
N VAL A 500 28.30 11.57 -13.30
CA VAL A 500 29.51 10.75 -13.35
C VAL A 500 29.22 9.55 -14.26
N THR A 501 29.74 9.60 -15.49
CA THR A 501 29.47 8.63 -16.57
C THR A 501 29.62 7.18 -16.09
N GLY A 502 28.53 6.42 -16.12
CA GLY A 502 28.50 5.02 -15.71
C GLY A 502 28.35 4.75 -14.20
N GLU A 503 28.33 5.79 -13.36
CA GLU A 503 27.99 5.70 -11.94
C GLU A 503 26.66 6.39 -11.59
N PHE A 504 26.48 7.63 -12.04
CA PHE A 504 25.30 8.46 -11.75
C PHE A 504 25.00 9.40 -12.92
N GLN A 505 23.79 9.33 -13.45
CA GLN A 505 23.38 10.07 -14.63
C GLN A 505 21.93 10.53 -14.50
N PHE A 506 21.58 11.64 -15.15
CA PHE A 506 20.19 12.03 -15.29
C PHE A 506 19.49 11.11 -16.30
N ALA A 507 18.19 10.91 -16.14
CA ALA A 507 17.40 10.23 -17.15
C ALA A 507 17.55 10.93 -18.50
N THR A 508 17.72 10.16 -19.58
CA THR A 508 17.71 10.72 -20.94
C THR A 508 16.29 11.19 -21.25
N THR A 509 16.13 12.50 -21.48
CA THR A 509 14.81 13.13 -21.66
C THR A 509 14.69 13.89 -22.98
N MET A 510 13.46 14.17 -23.38
CA MET A 510 13.08 15.01 -24.50
C MET A 510 11.80 15.78 -24.14
N VAL A 511 11.66 17.01 -24.62
CA VAL A 511 10.39 17.74 -24.66
C VAL A 511 10.06 17.97 -26.13
N SER A 512 9.00 17.34 -26.62
CA SER A 512 8.44 17.60 -27.95
C SER A 512 6.98 17.16 -28.00
N TYR A 513 6.17 17.95 -28.70
CA TYR A 513 4.76 17.73 -28.95
C TYR A 513 4.53 16.96 -30.26
N GLU A 514 5.56 16.85 -31.11
CA GLU A 514 5.46 16.25 -32.43
C GLU A 514 5.36 14.71 -32.35
N PRO A 515 4.31 14.09 -32.93
CA PRO A 515 4.13 12.63 -32.88
C PRO A 515 5.32 11.86 -33.46
N LYS A 516 6.05 12.46 -34.42
CA LYS A 516 7.23 11.86 -35.08
C LYS A 516 8.44 11.82 -34.16
N ASP A 517 8.66 12.86 -33.37
CA ASP A 517 9.78 12.95 -32.43
C ASP A 517 9.61 11.91 -31.32
N ILE A 518 8.41 11.89 -30.71
CA ILE A 518 8.04 10.93 -29.65
C ILE A 518 8.18 9.48 -30.16
N GLN A 519 7.72 9.20 -31.38
CA GLN A 519 7.90 7.88 -32.02
C GLN A 519 9.36 7.55 -32.35
N SER A 520 10.21 8.54 -32.61
CA SER A 520 11.62 8.33 -32.93
C SER A 520 12.42 8.09 -31.65
N PHE A 521 12.17 8.89 -30.61
CA PHE A 521 12.71 8.71 -29.26
C PHE A 521 12.37 7.32 -28.69
N SER A 522 11.12 6.85 -28.87
CA SER A 522 10.71 5.50 -28.45
C SER A 522 11.33 4.34 -29.25
N LYS A 523 12.11 4.62 -30.32
CA LYS A 523 12.84 3.64 -31.14
C LYS A 523 14.37 3.69 -30.92
N LEU A 524 14.84 4.53 -30.00
CA LEU A 524 16.23 4.59 -29.54
C LEU A 524 16.44 3.77 -28.24
N LEU A 525 15.44 2.96 -27.88
CA LEU A 525 15.39 1.95 -26.83
C LEU A 525 15.43 0.55 -27.48
#